data_AF-A0A7S3KPQ5-F1
#
_entry.id   AF-A0A7S3KPQ5-F1
#
_cell.length_a   1.000
_cell.length_b   1.000
_cell.length_c   1.000
_cell.angle_alpha   90.00
_cell.angle_beta   90.00
_cell.angle_gamma   90.00
#
_symmetry.space_group_name_H-M   'P 1'
#
loop_
_entity.id
_entity.type
_entity.pdbx_description
1 polymer ?
#
loop_
_entity_poly.entity_id
_entity_poly.type
_entity_poly.pdbx_seq_one_letter_code
_entity_poly.pdbx_strand_id
1 'polypeptide(L)'
;SPLGRFGRFSEELGCGAYKSVYRGIDEDSGREIAWNVIKINRLPKIDRKRISEEIHTLKHLEEHPNIIHFISAWINKAKEEVVFITEMVTAGSLRQYLKKIKRPRL
;
A
#
# COMPACT_ATOMS: atom_id res chain seq x y z
N SER A 1 -4.32 -2.29 -13.61
CA SER A 1 -5.17 -3.00 -12.62
C SER A 1 -6.15 -3.94 -13.36
N PRO A 2 -6.99 -4.76 -12.70
CA PRO A 2 -7.93 -5.65 -13.40
C PRO A 2 -8.89 -4.93 -14.35
N LEU A 3 -9.25 -3.68 -14.04
CA LEU A 3 -10.16 -2.84 -14.81
C LEU A 3 -9.44 -1.72 -15.58
N GLY A 4 -8.12 -1.79 -15.72
CA GLY A 4 -7.34 -0.73 -16.40
C GLY A 4 -7.00 0.49 -15.54
N ARG A 5 -7.91 0.99 -14.69
CA ARG A 5 -7.78 2.25 -13.91
C ARG A 5 -6.41 2.61 -13.31
N PHE A 6 -5.67 1.63 -12.79
CA PHE A 6 -4.40 1.91 -12.09
C PHE A 6 -3.20 1.38 -12.89
N GLY A 7 -2.23 2.27 -13.12
CA GLY A 7 -0.91 1.96 -13.64
C GLY A 7 0.14 1.85 -12.52
N ARG A 8 1.17 1.01 -12.71
CA ARG A 8 2.29 0.84 -11.77
C ARG A 8 3.60 1.16 -12.46
N PHE A 9 4.41 2.01 -11.86
CA PHE A 9 5.78 2.29 -12.30
C PHE A 9 6.76 1.23 -11.77
N SER A 10 7.99 1.21 -12.29
CA SER A 10 9.06 0.34 -11.79
C SER A 10 9.70 0.83 -10.49
N GLU A 11 9.43 2.07 -10.09
CA GLU A 11 9.99 2.70 -8.89
C GLU A 11 9.44 2.06 -7.60
N GLU A 12 10.32 1.45 -6.82
CA GLU A 12 10.00 0.93 -5.48
C GLU A 12 10.23 2.00 -4.41
N LEU A 13 9.17 2.37 -3.70
CA LEU A 13 9.17 3.38 -2.64
C LEU A 13 9.59 2.80 -1.30
N GLY A 14 9.42 1.50 -1.10
CA GLY A 14 9.88 0.81 0.10
C GLY A 14 9.51 -0.67 0.15
N CYS A 15 10.34 -1.42 0.89
CA CYS A 15 10.17 -2.84 1.12
C CYS A 15 10.12 -3.11 2.64
N GLY A 16 9.05 -3.74 3.09
CA GLY A 16 8.92 -4.32 4.43
C GLY A 16 9.12 -5.83 4.40
N ALA A 17 8.86 -6.50 5.53
CA ALA A 17 9.02 -7.96 5.65
C ALA A 17 8.14 -8.76 4.65
N TYR A 18 6.92 -8.28 4.40
CA TYR A 18 5.93 -9.00 3.59
C TYR A 18 5.33 -8.14 2.47
N LYS A 19 5.65 -6.84 2.44
CA LYS A 19 5.01 -5.85 1.58
C LYS A 19 6.05 -5.03 0.84
N SER A 20 5.92 -4.96 -0.48
CA SER A 20 6.63 -3.99 -1.31
C SER A 20 5.67 -2.90 -1.75
N VAL A 21 6.13 -1.65 -1.77
CA VAL A 21 5.35 -0.48 -2.16
C VAL A 21 6.00 0.13 -3.39
N TYR A 22 5.23 0.29 -4.45
CA TYR A 22 5.67 0.90 -5.72
C TYR A 22 4.91 2.19 -5.94
N ARG A 23 5.51 3.10 -6.71
CA ARG A 23 4.77 4.25 -7.24
C ARG A 23 3.79 3.76 -8.31
N GLY A 24 2.61 4.36 -8.33
CA GLY A 24 1.64 4.16 -9.40
C GLY A 24 0.84 5.41 -9.66
N ILE A 25 -0.08 5.31 -10.62
CA ILE A 25 -0.98 6.38 -11.03
C ILE A 25 -2.41 5.85 -11.09
N ASP A 26 -3.35 6.67 -10.64
CA ASP A 26 -4.76 6.52 -10.93
C ASP A 26 -5.07 7.28 -12.22
N GLU A 27 -5.32 6.57 -13.31
CA GLU A 27 -5.50 7.17 -14.65
C GLU A 27 -6.78 7.99 -14.75
N ASP A 28 -7.79 7.69 -13.93
CA ASP A 28 -9.05 8.43 -13.92
C ASP A 28 -8.90 9.82 -13.30
N SER A 29 -8.09 9.94 -12.23
CA SER A 29 -7.91 11.18 -11.48
C SER A 29 -6.59 11.91 -11.78
N GLY A 30 -5.65 11.25 -12.45
CA GLY A 30 -4.29 11.75 -12.69
C GLY A 30 -3.42 11.83 -11.43
N ARG A 31 -3.87 11.28 -10.30
CA ARG A 31 -3.16 11.36 -9.02
C ARG A 31 -2.18 10.21 -8.85
N GLU A 32 -1.07 10.49 -8.19
CA GLU A 32 -0.16 9.45 -7.75
C GLU A 32 -0.77 8.60 -6.64
N ILE A 33 -0.49 7.31 -6.69
CA ILE A 33 -0.95 6.35 -5.69
C ILE A 33 0.21 5.48 -5.20
N ALA A 34 0.04 4.90 -4.02
CA ALA A 34 0.93 3.87 -3.53
C ALA A 34 0.37 2.48 -3.92
N TRP A 35 1.12 1.76 -4.74
CA TRP A 35 0.80 0.42 -5.18
C TRP A 35 1.47 -0.60 -4.25
N ASN A 36 0.69 -1.14 -3.32
CA ASN A 36 1.17 -2.08 -2.33
C ASN A 36 1.00 -3.52 -2.84
N VAL A 37 2.04 -4.35 -2.70
CA VAL A 37 2.07 -5.76 -3.11
C VAL A 37 2.48 -6.64 -1.93
N ILE A 38 1.67 -7.67 -1.64
CA ILE A 38 1.99 -8.73 -0.68
C ILE A 38 2.03 -10.06 -1.40
N LYS A 39 3.15 -10.79 -1.33
CA LYS A 39 3.29 -12.12 -1.94
C LYS A 39 2.67 -13.19 -1.04
N ILE A 40 1.62 -13.86 -1.53
CA ILE A 40 0.85 -14.88 -0.79
C ILE A 40 1.64 -16.20 -0.69
N ASN A 41 2.47 -16.50 -1.69
CA ASN A 41 3.22 -17.74 -1.76
C ASN A 41 4.20 -17.94 -0.60
N ARG A 42 4.72 -16.86 -0.03
CA ARG A 42 5.65 -16.88 1.11
C ARG A 42 4.96 -16.87 2.47
N LEU A 43 3.63 -16.84 2.51
CA LEU A 43 2.88 -16.68 3.74
C LEU A 43 2.26 -17.99 4.25
N PRO A 44 2.38 -18.29 5.56
CA PRO A 44 1.61 -19.33 6.24
C PRO A 44 0.11 -19.20 6.00
N LYS A 45 -0.62 -20.33 5.97
CA LYS A 45 -2.09 -20.33 5.74
C LYS A 45 -2.85 -19.40 6.69
N ILE A 46 -2.42 -19.31 7.96
CA ILE A 46 -3.04 -18.44 8.95
C ILE A 46 -2.90 -16.95 8.60
N ASP A 47 -1.76 -16.54 8.08
CA ASP A 47 -1.50 -15.15 7.70
C ASP A 47 -2.25 -14.77 6.43
N ARG A 48 -2.51 -15.72 5.52
CA ARG A 48 -3.38 -15.50 4.35
C ARG A 48 -4.80 -15.12 4.76
N LYS A 49 -5.36 -15.78 5.78
CA LYS A 49 -6.69 -15.46 6.32
C LYS A 49 -6.71 -14.06 6.93
N ARG A 50 -5.72 -13.74 7.76
CA ARG A 50 -5.56 -12.42 8.38
C ARG A 50 -5.48 -11.29 7.37
N ILE A 51 -4.71 -11.46 6.29
CA ILE A 51 -4.61 -10.45 5.23
C ILE A 51 -5.96 -10.22 4.55
N SER A 52 -6.71 -11.30 4.28
CA SER A 52 -8.04 -11.16 3.69
C SER A 52 -9.00 -10.40 4.60
N GLU A 53 -8.95 -10.65 5.91
CA GLU A 53 -9.74 -9.94 6.92
C GLU A 53 -9.32 -8.46 6.99
N GLU A 54 -8.02 -8.17 7.01
CA GLU A 54 -7.49 -6.81 7.08
C GLU A 54 -7.88 -5.98 5.85
N ILE A 55 -7.79 -6.55 4.64
CA ILE A 55 -8.25 -5.89 3.41
C ILE A 55 -9.76 -5.64 3.46
N HIS A 56 -10.53 -6.57 4.00
CA HIS A 56 -11.97 -6.39 4.15
C HIS A 56 -12.27 -5.22 5.11
N THR A 57 -11.57 -5.13 6.24
CA THR A 57 -11.69 -4.01 7.18
C THR A 57 -11.33 -2.69 6.50
N LEU A 58 -10.20 -2.63 5.80
CA LEU A 58 -9.73 -1.40 5.13
C LEU A 58 -10.69 -0.92 4.03
N LYS A 59 -11.39 -1.84 3.35
CA LYS A 59 -12.41 -1.50 2.35
C LYS A 59 -13.63 -0.79 2.93
N HIS A 60 -13.95 -1.01 4.19
CA HIS A 60 -15.12 -0.43 4.86
C HIS A 60 -14.77 0.74 5.78
N LEU A 61 -13.49 1.10 5.83
CA LEU A 61 -13.06 2.24 6.62
C LEU A 61 -13.47 3.52 5.88
N GLU A 62 -14.32 4.31 6.53
CA GLU A 62 -14.70 5.63 6.02
C GLU A 62 -13.48 6.56 5.96
N GLU A 63 -13.54 7.53 5.06
CA GLU A 63 -12.47 8.49 4.86
C GLU A 63 -12.26 9.35 6.12
N HIS A 64 -11.01 9.46 6.57
CA HIS A 64 -10.66 10.23 7.75
C HIS A 64 -9.35 11.00 7.50
N PRO A 65 -9.25 12.29 7.87
CA PRO A 65 -8.11 13.15 7.54
C PRO A 65 -6.75 12.70 8.11
N ASN A 66 -6.75 11.80 9.08
CA ASN A 66 -5.53 11.29 9.72
C ASN A 66 -5.28 9.80 9.48
N ILE A 67 -6.07 9.15 8.62
CA ILE A 67 -5.86 7.75 8.27
C ILE A 67 -5.61 7.68 6.76
N ILE A 68 -4.58 6.92 6.38
CA ILE A 68 -4.23 6.74 4.97
C ILE A 68 -5.45 6.20 4.21
N HIS A 69 -5.89 6.95 3.22
CA HIS A 69 -7.05 6.59 2.41
C HIS A 69 -6.79 5.33 1.60
N PHE A 70 -7.67 4.34 1.79
CA PHE A 70 -7.67 3.09 1.05
C PHE A 70 -8.58 3.23 -0.17
N ILE A 71 -8.04 2.98 -1.37
CA ILE A 71 -8.73 3.24 -2.64
C ILE A 71 -9.30 1.95 -3.22
N SER A 72 -8.51 0.88 -3.28
CA SER A 72 -8.92 -0.38 -3.92
C SER A 72 -8.02 -1.54 -3.51
N ALA A 73 -8.51 -2.77 -3.68
CA ALA A 73 -7.68 -3.97 -3.60
C ALA A 73 -8.25 -5.14 -4.39
N TRP A 74 -7.35 -5.96 -4.91
CA TRP A 74 -7.65 -7.18 -5.62
C TRP A 74 -6.58 -8.25 -5.41
N ILE A 75 -6.94 -9.49 -5.71
CA ILE A 75 -6.01 -10.62 -5.71
C ILE A 75 -5.56 -10.86 -7.15
N ASN A 76 -4.25 -10.86 -7.36
CA ASN A 76 -3.65 -11.28 -8.61
C ASN A 76 -3.24 -12.76 -8.49
N LYS A 77 -4.14 -13.64 -8.93
CA LYS A 77 -3.95 -15.10 -8.86
C LYS A 77 -2.74 -15.58 -9.67
N ALA A 78 -2.46 -14.96 -10.82
CA ALA A 78 -1.36 -15.36 -11.70
C ALA A 78 0.02 -15.17 -11.05
N LYS A 79 0.17 -14.16 -10.19
CA LYS A 79 1.41 -13.88 -9.45
C LYS A 79 1.35 -14.28 -7.98
N GLU A 80 0.25 -14.92 -7.55
CA GLU A 80 -0.03 -15.27 -6.16
C GLU A 80 0.24 -14.09 -5.20
N GLU A 81 -0.31 -12.92 -5.52
CA GLU A 81 -0.11 -11.70 -4.75
C GLU A 81 -1.44 -11.01 -4.45
N VAL A 82 -1.49 -10.31 -3.32
CA VAL A 82 -2.52 -9.32 -3.05
C VAL A 82 -1.97 -7.96 -3.43
N VAL A 83 -2.75 -7.21 -4.21
CA VAL A 83 -2.47 -5.81 -4.51
C VAL A 83 -3.51 -4.93 -3.84
N PHE A 84 -3.07 -3.85 -3.22
CA PHE A 84 -3.94 -2.80 -2.73
C PHE A 84 -3.37 -1.42 -2.97
N ILE A 85 -4.27 -0.46 -3.15
CA ILE A 85 -4.01 0.89 -3.59
C ILE A 85 -4.41 1.83 -2.46
N THR A 86 -3.49 2.70 -2.08
CA THR A 86 -3.74 3.76 -1.11
C THR A 86 -3.31 5.09 -1.71
N GLU A 87 -3.70 6.18 -1.06
CA GLU A 87 -3.12 7.48 -1.37
C GLU A 87 -1.58 7.46 -1.25
N MET A 88 -0.93 8.37 -1.97
CA MET A 88 0.50 8.58 -1.89
C MET A 88 0.85 9.48 -0.69
N VAL A 89 1.79 9.03 0.15
CA VAL A 89 2.33 9.83 1.27
C VAL A 89 3.74 10.28 0.92
N THR A 90 3.91 11.55 0.55
CA THR A 90 5.17 12.10 0.00
C THR A 90 6.20 12.51 1.07
N ALA A 91 5.75 12.85 2.28
CA ALA A 91 6.64 13.28 3.37
C ALA A 91 7.46 12.14 4.02
N GLY A 92 7.19 10.89 3.61
CA GLY A 92 7.78 9.70 4.22
C GLY A 92 7.23 9.41 5.61
N SER A 93 7.81 8.40 6.26
CA SER A 93 7.38 7.96 7.59
C SER A 93 7.92 8.85 8.71
N LEU A 94 7.17 8.94 9.81
CA LEU A 94 7.64 9.58 11.04
C LEU A 94 8.98 9.00 11.52
N ARG A 95 9.20 7.69 11.35
CA ARG A 95 10.49 7.05 11.66
C ARG A 95 11.65 7.61 10.82
N GLN A 96 11.44 7.81 9.52
CA GLN A 96 12.46 8.44 8.67
C GLN A 96 12.69 9.90 9.07
N TYR A 97 11.63 10.62 9.43
CA TYR A 97 11.75 12.00 9.92
C TYR A 97 12.57 12.07 11.21
N LEU A 98 12.25 11.25 12.22
CA LEU A 98 12.97 11.20 13.49
C LEU A 98 14.45 10.87 13.32
N LYS A 99 14.81 9.98 12.38
CA LYS A 99 16.22 9.67 12.07
C LYS A 99 17.01 10.88 11.53
N LYS A 100 16.33 11.85 10.91
CA LYS A 100 16.98 13.08 10.40
C LYS A 100 17.21 14.11 11.51
N ILE A 101 16.47 14.01 12.63
CA ILE A 101 16.57 14.95 13.74
C ILE A 101 17.74 14.54 14.65
N LYS A 102 18.81 15.35 14.67
CA LYS A 102 19.99 15.12 15.52
C LYS A 102 19.80 15.54 16.99
N ARG A 103 18.90 16.49 17.24
CA ARG A 103 18.50 16.95 18.58
C ARG A 103 17.03 17.35 18.54
N PRO A 104 16.16 16.84 19.44
CA PRO A 104 14.79 17.30 19.51
C PRO A 104 14.80 18.80 19.84
N ARG A 105 14.12 19.60 19.02
CA ARG A 105 13.78 20.98 19.39
C ARG A 105 12.58 20.85 20.32
N LEU A 106 12.89 20.75 21.61
CA LEU A 106 11.92 20.90 22.70
C LEU A 106 11.66 22.39 22.91
#